data_AF-A0A9N9R336-F1
#
_entry.id   AF-A0A9N9R336-F1
#
_cell.length_a   1.000
_cell.length_b   1.000
_cell.length_c   1.000
_cell.angle_alpha   90.00
_cell.angle_beta   90.00
_cell.angle_gamma   90.00
#
_symmetry.space_group_name_H-M   'P 1'
#
loop_
_entity.id
_entity.type
_entity.pdbx_description
1 polymer ?
#
loop_
_entity_poly.entity_id
_entity_poly.type
_entity_poly.pdbx_seq_one_letter_code
_entity_poly.pdbx_strand_id
1 'polypeptide(L)'
;MIKIIVIFATVNSLVYGDVNTALSCAKINVKECQGIGYNYTTLSSRRDISRQKSFSDIMTNVHPYVRSECSPQFDFLLCTAYFPMCIDGKPPIGPCRAFCQKVRDDCEVVLKLSGHKWPEDLDCSRFYGENDHMNLCIVSNKFCVV
;
A
#
# COMPACT_ATOMS: atom_id res chain seq x y z
N MET A 1 6.58 -5.37 64.39
CA MET A 1 5.95 -6.42 63.56
C MET A 1 4.55 -5.97 63.18
N ILE A 2 4.29 -5.94 61.86
CA ILE A 2 2.98 -5.85 61.19
C ILE A 2 2.22 -4.51 61.37
N LYS A 3 2.41 -3.60 60.40
CA LYS A 3 1.50 -2.50 60.07
C LYS A 3 0.40 -3.06 59.17
N ILE A 4 -0.83 -3.21 59.67
CA ILE A 4 -2.01 -3.43 58.82
C ILE A 4 -2.85 -2.16 58.93
N ILE A 5 -2.57 -1.22 58.02
CA ILE A 5 -3.52 -0.20 57.59
C ILE A 5 -3.62 -0.42 56.09
N VAL A 6 -4.59 -1.24 55.68
CA VAL A 6 -4.95 -1.40 54.27
C VAL A 6 -5.69 -0.14 53.87
N ILE A 7 -4.96 0.81 53.29
CA ILE A 7 -5.53 2.01 52.66
C ILE A 7 -6.22 1.52 51.38
N PHE A 8 -7.54 1.70 51.31
CA PHE A 8 -8.31 1.56 50.08
C PHE A 8 -7.84 2.61 49.08
N ALA A 9 -7.17 2.19 48.02
CA ALA A 9 -7.01 2.97 46.80
C ALA A 9 -7.25 2.03 45.63
N THR A 10 -8.29 2.36 44.87
CA THR A 10 -8.71 1.69 43.63
C THR A 10 -7.51 1.36 42.76
N VAL A 11 -7.22 0.06 42.58
CA VAL A 11 -6.45 -0.36 41.42
C VAL A 11 -7.35 -0.16 40.21
N ASN A 12 -7.33 1.06 39.66
CA ASN A 12 -7.62 1.23 38.25
C ASN A 12 -6.62 0.35 37.54
N SER A 13 -7.09 -0.83 37.09
CA SER A 13 -6.36 -1.66 36.16
C SER A 13 -6.12 -0.81 34.93
N LEU A 14 -4.98 -0.10 34.91
CA LEU A 14 -4.37 0.34 33.68
C LEU A 14 -4.13 -0.95 32.91
N VAL A 15 -5.03 -1.24 31.99
CA VAL A 15 -4.79 -2.14 30.88
C VAL A 15 -3.54 -1.59 30.22
N TYR A 16 -2.38 -2.11 30.62
CA TYR A 16 -1.13 -1.90 29.92
C TYR A 16 -1.24 -2.76 28.66
N GLY A 17 -2.02 -2.27 27.70
CA GLY A 17 -2.02 -2.77 26.34
C GLY A 17 -0.65 -2.40 25.78
N ASP A 18 0.26 -3.35 25.81
CA ASP A 18 1.51 -3.26 25.08
C ASP A 18 1.17 -3.28 23.58
N VAL A 19 0.80 -2.12 23.03
CA VAL A 19 0.71 -1.91 21.58
C VAL A 19 2.12 -1.64 21.09
N ASN A 20 2.99 -2.63 21.23
CA ASN A 20 4.06 -2.85 20.27
C ASN A 20 3.43 -3.47 19.01
N THR A 21 2.53 -2.75 18.34
CA THR A 21 2.27 -3.04 16.92
C THR A 21 3.47 -2.53 16.14
N ALA A 22 4.57 -3.29 16.20
CA ALA A 22 5.52 -3.26 15.11
C ALA A 22 4.68 -3.46 13.83
N LEU A 23 4.84 -2.57 12.84
CA LEU A 23 4.25 -2.79 11.52
C LEU A 23 4.73 -4.15 11.04
N SER A 24 3.88 -5.16 11.14
CA SER A 24 4.20 -6.53 10.77
C SER A 24 3.89 -6.68 9.30
N CYS A 25 4.90 -7.08 8.54
CA CYS A 25 4.75 -7.33 7.12
C CYS A 25 3.98 -8.63 6.85
N ALA A 26 3.11 -8.61 5.86
CA ALA A 26 2.34 -9.77 5.44
C ALA A 26 2.42 -9.98 3.94
N LYS A 27 2.28 -11.24 3.52
CA LYS A 27 2.45 -11.64 2.12
C LYS A 27 1.30 -11.11 1.26
N ILE A 28 1.65 -10.62 0.06
CA ILE A 28 0.67 -10.24 -0.97
C ILE A 28 0.01 -11.50 -1.53
N ASN A 29 -1.31 -11.61 -1.41
CA ASN A 29 -2.09 -12.74 -1.93
C ASN A 29 -2.95 -12.37 -3.16
N VAL A 30 -2.46 -11.43 -3.97
CA VAL A 30 -3.06 -11.01 -5.24
C VAL A 30 -2.15 -11.48 -6.37
N LYS A 31 -2.66 -12.32 -7.27
CA LYS A 31 -1.86 -13.02 -8.30
C LYS A 31 -1.17 -12.05 -9.25
N GLU A 32 -1.86 -10.98 -9.62
CA GLU A 32 -1.40 -9.95 -10.54
C GLU A 32 -0.25 -9.11 -9.97
N CYS A 33 -0.12 -9.08 -8.63
CA CYS A 33 0.94 -8.36 -7.93
C CYS A 33 2.05 -9.27 -7.41
N GLN A 34 2.11 -10.54 -7.85
CA GLN A 34 3.22 -11.43 -7.57
C GLN A 34 4.36 -11.21 -8.56
N GLY A 35 5.61 -11.35 -8.11
CA GLY A 35 6.78 -11.27 -9.00
C GLY A 35 7.18 -9.86 -9.44
N ILE A 36 6.57 -8.80 -8.87
CA ILE A 36 6.87 -7.40 -9.18
C ILE A 36 8.18 -6.86 -8.57
N GLY A 37 8.93 -7.71 -7.87
CA GLY A 37 10.19 -7.37 -7.19
C GLY A 37 10.13 -7.36 -5.66
N TYR A 38 8.93 -7.45 -5.07
CA TYR A 38 8.72 -7.68 -3.63
C TYR A 38 7.43 -8.47 -3.38
N ASN A 39 7.32 -9.08 -2.20
CA ASN A 39 6.24 -10.02 -1.88
C ASN A 39 5.46 -9.68 -0.59
N TYR A 40 5.84 -8.60 0.10
CA TYR A 40 5.33 -8.25 1.41
C TYR A 40 4.84 -6.81 1.45
N THR A 41 3.68 -6.61 2.06
CA THR A 41 3.01 -5.32 2.27
C THR A 41 2.59 -5.19 3.73
N THR A 42 2.26 -3.97 4.15
CA THR A 42 1.69 -3.72 5.47
C THR A 42 0.24 -4.20 5.50
N LEU A 43 -0.10 -5.14 6.38
CA LEU A 43 -1.49 -5.50 6.68
C LEU A 43 -1.74 -5.25 8.16
N SER A 44 -2.29 -4.08 8.48
CA SER A 44 -2.47 -3.65 9.86
C SER A 44 -3.89 -3.89 10.40
N SER A 45 -4.87 -4.17 9.52
CA SER A 45 -6.28 -4.25 9.89
C SER A 45 -7.07 -5.30 9.10
N ARG A 46 -8.20 -5.79 9.64
CA ARG A 46 -9.20 -6.59 8.86
C ARG A 46 -9.69 -5.86 7.61
N ARG A 47 -9.68 -4.51 7.62
CA ARG A 47 -9.99 -3.69 6.45
C ARG A 47 -8.97 -3.90 5.32
N ASP A 48 -7.71 -4.17 5.65
CA ASP A 48 -6.64 -4.42 4.67
C ASP A 48 -6.78 -5.81 4.02
N ILE A 49 -7.34 -6.78 4.74
CA ILE A 49 -7.71 -8.10 4.19
C ILE A 49 -8.88 -7.96 3.20
N SER A 50 -9.91 -7.19 3.57
CA SER A 50 -11.01 -6.87 2.65
C SER A 50 -10.52 -6.11 1.40
N ARG A 51 -9.53 -5.22 1.54
CA ARG A 51 -8.90 -4.51 0.42
C ARG A 51 -8.19 -5.43 -0.57
N GLN A 52 -7.53 -6.50 -0.11
CA GLN A 52 -6.92 -7.49 -1.02
C GLN A 52 -7.99 -8.20 -1.87
N LYS A 53 -9.12 -8.58 -1.26
CA LYS A 53 -10.23 -9.22 -1.97
C LYS A 53 -10.88 -8.26 -2.97
N SER A 54 -11.20 -7.03 -2.53
CA SER A 54 -11.78 -6.01 -3.41
C SER A 54 -10.83 -5.57 -4.53
N PHE A 55 -9.53 -5.52 -4.28
CA PHE A 55 -8.54 -5.23 -5.33
C PHE A 55 -8.43 -6.38 -6.32
N SER A 56 -8.48 -7.65 -5.88
CA SER A 56 -8.55 -8.80 -6.78
C SER A 56 -9.80 -8.74 -7.67
N ASP A 57 -10.93 -8.30 -7.14
CA ASP A 57 -12.15 -8.11 -7.92
C ASP A 57 -12.00 -6.98 -8.96
N ILE A 58 -11.35 -5.87 -8.61
CA ILE A 58 -10.99 -4.77 -9.54
C ILE A 58 -10.03 -5.29 -10.62
N MET A 59 -9.00 -6.04 -10.24
CA MET A 59 -8.03 -6.61 -11.17
C MET A 59 -8.63 -7.68 -12.07
N THR A 60 -9.71 -8.36 -11.66
CA THR A 60 -10.35 -9.37 -12.50
C THR A 60 -11.38 -8.75 -13.45
N ASN A 61 -12.14 -7.75 -12.98
CA ASN A 61 -13.30 -7.23 -13.73
C ASN A 61 -13.02 -5.92 -14.46
N VAL A 62 -12.10 -5.09 -13.97
CA VAL A 62 -11.80 -3.76 -14.54
C VAL A 62 -10.50 -3.77 -15.34
N HIS A 63 -9.48 -4.49 -14.86
CA HIS A 63 -8.19 -4.61 -15.53
C HIS A 63 -8.25 -5.04 -17.00
N PRO A 64 -9.10 -6.00 -17.44
CA PRO A 64 -9.14 -6.39 -18.84
C PRO A 64 -9.49 -5.24 -19.80
N TYR A 65 -10.17 -4.20 -19.32
CA TYR A 65 -10.53 -3.00 -20.10
C TYR A 65 -9.44 -1.92 -20.11
N VAL A 66 -8.45 -2.02 -19.23
CA VAL A 66 -7.38 -1.02 -19.01
C VAL A 66 -6.00 -1.60 -19.34
N ARG A 67 -5.92 -2.92 -19.49
CA ARG A 67 -4.72 -3.73 -19.71
C ARG A 67 -3.76 -3.09 -20.71
N SER A 68 -2.52 -2.82 -20.26
CA SER A 68 -1.25 -2.64 -21.00
C SER A 68 -1.17 -1.76 -22.27
N GLU A 69 -2.26 -1.20 -22.79
CA GLU A 69 -2.26 -0.44 -24.07
C GLU A 69 -1.61 0.94 -23.91
N CYS A 70 -1.65 1.51 -22.71
CA CYS A 70 -1.15 2.85 -22.43
C CYS A 70 0.28 2.88 -21.85
N SER A 71 0.58 2.01 -20.86
CA SER A 71 1.89 2.01 -20.21
C SER A 71 2.25 0.62 -19.69
N PRO A 72 3.47 0.10 -19.97
CA PRO A 72 3.93 -1.19 -19.44
C PRO A 72 4.14 -1.17 -17.92
N GLN A 73 4.08 0.02 -17.30
CA GLN A 73 4.28 0.25 -15.87
C GLN A 73 2.96 0.36 -15.10
N PHE A 74 1.80 0.31 -15.77
CA PHE A 74 0.50 0.56 -15.14
C PHE A 74 0.20 -0.43 -14.00
N ASP A 75 0.39 -1.72 -14.25
CA ASP A 75 0.17 -2.78 -13.25
C ASP A 75 1.13 -2.63 -12.07
N PHE A 76 2.38 -2.26 -12.35
CA PHE A 76 3.36 -2.02 -11.30
C PHE A 76 2.99 -0.82 -10.43
N LEU A 77 2.51 0.28 -11.02
CA LEU A 77 2.00 1.42 -10.27
C LEU A 77 0.82 1.00 -9.37
N LEU A 78 -0.15 0.27 -9.93
CA LEU A 78 -1.32 -0.21 -9.17
C LEU A 78 -0.88 -1.05 -7.97
N CYS A 79 -0.06 -2.07 -8.22
CA CYS A 79 0.42 -2.94 -7.15
C CYS A 79 1.20 -2.17 -6.08
N THR A 80 2.05 -1.22 -6.48
CA THR A 80 2.86 -0.44 -5.53
C THR A 80 2.04 0.57 -4.73
N ALA A 81 0.99 1.14 -5.30
CA ALA A 81 0.11 2.06 -4.60
C ALA A 81 -0.85 1.35 -3.63
N TYR A 82 -1.42 0.20 -4.04
CA TYR A 82 -2.37 -0.56 -3.23
C TYR A 82 -1.70 -1.49 -2.21
N PHE A 83 -0.50 -2.01 -2.54
CA PHE A 83 0.30 -2.90 -1.70
C PHE A 83 1.72 -2.36 -1.56
N PRO A 84 1.93 -1.23 -0.88
CA PRO A 84 3.26 -0.64 -0.74
C PRO A 84 4.24 -1.62 -0.08
N MET A 85 5.51 -1.56 -0.47
CA MET A 85 6.55 -2.45 0.03
C MET A 85 6.70 -2.28 1.55
N CYS A 86 6.77 -3.40 2.25
CA CYS A 86 6.93 -3.44 3.70
C CYS A 86 8.30 -4.00 4.09
N ILE A 87 8.93 -3.32 5.06
CA ILE A 87 10.13 -3.77 5.78
C ILE A 87 9.83 -3.59 7.26
N ASP A 88 10.06 -4.62 8.07
CA ASP A 88 9.73 -4.58 9.49
C ASP A 88 10.41 -3.39 10.18
N GLY A 89 9.63 -2.63 10.95
CA GLY A 89 10.11 -1.43 11.65
C GLY A 89 10.36 -0.21 10.75
N LYS A 90 9.99 -0.25 9.47
CA LYS A 90 10.04 0.91 8.56
C LYS A 90 8.63 1.31 8.08
N PRO A 91 8.42 2.59 7.74
CA PRO A 91 7.20 3.00 7.04
C PRO A 91 7.05 2.28 5.69
N PRO A 92 5.82 2.05 5.22
CA PRO A 92 5.57 1.47 3.90
C PRO A 92 6.15 2.35 2.79
N ILE A 93 6.73 1.71 1.78
CA ILE A 93 7.38 2.36 0.65
C ILE A 93 6.47 2.23 -0.58
N GLY A 94 5.84 3.35 -0.96
CA GLY A 94 4.95 3.45 -2.13
C GLY A 94 5.67 3.97 -3.39
N PRO A 95 4.92 4.25 -4.47
CA PRO A 95 5.48 4.85 -5.67
C PRO A 95 5.90 6.30 -5.42
N CYS A 96 6.88 6.79 -6.18
CA CYS A 96 7.17 8.22 -6.24
C CYS A 96 6.10 8.95 -7.06
N ARG A 97 5.91 10.24 -6.79
CA ARG A 97 4.98 11.12 -7.50
C ARG A 97 5.31 11.22 -8.97
N ALA A 98 6.58 11.42 -9.32
CA ALA A 98 7.02 11.50 -10.72
C ALA A 98 6.69 10.21 -11.49
N PHE A 99 6.84 9.05 -10.83
CA PHE A 99 6.47 7.75 -11.41
C PHE A 99 4.96 7.65 -11.64
N CYS A 100 4.15 7.98 -10.63
CA CYS A 100 2.69 8.00 -10.73
C CYS A 100 2.20 8.93 -11.84
N GLN A 101 2.73 10.15 -11.89
CA GLN A 101 2.33 11.16 -12.88
C GLN A 101 2.62 10.68 -14.30
N LYS A 102 3.82 10.12 -14.54
CA LYS A 102 4.16 9.57 -15.84
C LYS A 102 3.14 8.53 -16.31
N VAL A 103 2.82 7.55 -15.47
CA VAL A 103 1.87 6.48 -15.81
C VAL A 103 0.44 7.01 -15.95
N ARG A 104 0.04 7.98 -15.12
CA ARG A 104 -1.25 8.66 -15.26
C ARG A 104 -1.34 9.37 -16.60
N ASP A 105 -0.34 10.14 -16.98
CA ASP A 105 -0.35 10.90 -18.22
C ASP A 105 -0.40 9.96 -19.44
N ASP A 106 0.26 8.80 -19.37
CA ASP A 106 0.16 7.73 -20.38
C ASP A 106 -1.28 7.14 -20.46
N CYS A 107 -1.96 6.93 -19.32
CA CYS A 107 -3.14 6.07 -19.21
C CYS A 107 -4.50 6.76 -18.95
N GLU A 108 -4.52 7.98 -18.41
CA GLU A 108 -5.74 8.63 -17.93
C GLU A 108 -6.76 8.86 -19.07
N VAL A 109 -6.28 9.18 -20.26
CA VAL A 109 -7.14 9.36 -21.45
C VAL A 109 -7.80 8.05 -21.84
N VAL A 110 -7.03 6.95 -21.90
CA VAL A 110 -7.56 5.62 -22.22
C VAL A 110 -8.61 5.20 -21.18
N LEU A 111 -8.32 5.43 -19.90
CA LEU A 111 -9.24 5.12 -18.80
C LEU A 111 -10.57 5.89 -18.93
N LYS A 112 -10.51 7.18 -19.28
CA LYS A 112 -11.69 8.03 -19.54
C LYS A 112 -12.51 7.56 -20.73
N LEU A 113 -11.87 7.17 -21.83
CA LEU A 113 -12.55 6.64 -23.02
C LEU A 113 -13.29 5.33 -22.73
N SER A 114 -12.75 4.52 -21.83
CA SER A 114 -13.41 3.31 -21.31
C SER A 114 -14.51 3.60 -20.27
N GLY A 115 -14.88 4.86 -20.04
CA GLY A 115 -15.93 5.26 -19.09
C GLY A 115 -15.51 5.27 -17.62
N HIS A 116 -14.21 5.15 -17.33
CA HIS A 116 -13.66 5.10 -15.98
C HIS A 116 -12.91 6.39 -15.64
N LYS A 117 -12.81 6.73 -14.35
CA LYS A 117 -12.02 7.87 -13.88
C LYS A 117 -10.71 7.40 -13.27
N TRP A 118 -9.72 8.27 -13.24
CA TRP A 118 -8.51 8.03 -12.46
C TRP A 118 -8.87 7.85 -10.98
N PRO A 119 -8.47 6.74 -10.32
CA PRO A 119 -8.82 6.46 -8.93
C PRO A 119 -8.26 7.50 -7.96
N GLU A 120 -9.03 7.89 -6.95
CA GLU A 120 -8.57 8.81 -5.89
C GLU A 120 -7.43 8.20 -5.04
N ASP A 121 -7.38 6.88 -4.94
CA ASP A 121 -6.28 6.13 -4.32
C ASP A 121 -4.95 6.29 -5.08
N LEU A 122 -5.01 6.69 -6.35
CA LEU A 122 -3.85 6.99 -7.20
C LEU A 122 -3.65 8.50 -7.42
N ASP A 123 -4.21 9.36 -6.58
CA ASP A 123 -3.85 10.79 -6.63
C ASP A 123 -2.35 10.95 -6.35
N CYS A 124 -1.59 11.30 -7.40
CA CYS A 124 -0.14 11.38 -7.35
C CYS A 124 0.37 12.43 -6.35
N SER A 125 -0.46 13.41 -5.97
CA SER A 125 -0.09 14.43 -4.97
C SER A 125 0.26 13.82 -3.60
N ARG A 126 -0.34 12.65 -3.29
CA ARG A 126 -0.19 11.92 -2.03
C ARG A 126 1.16 11.22 -1.88
N PHE A 127 1.92 11.09 -2.96
CA PHE A 127 3.22 10.41 -2.97
C PHE A 127 4.38 11.39 -2.79
N TYR A 128 5.50 10.89 -2.29
CA TYR A 128 6.76 11.67 -2.21
C TYR A 128 7.23 12.07 -3.60
N GLY A 129 7.80 13.27 -3.72
CA GLY A 129 8.23 13.84 -5.01
C GLY A 129 9.22 12.95 -5.75
N GLU A 130 10.36 12.72 -5.11
CA GLU A 130 11.49 11.94 -5.62
C GLU A 130 12.02 11.02 -4.53
N ASN A 131 12.83 10.04 -4.95
CA ASN A 131 13.53 9.14 -4.04
C ASN A 131 14.85 9.78 -3.58
N ASP A 132 14.94 10.13 -2.30
CA ASP A 132 16.09 10.83 -1.70
C ASP A 132 16.48 10.24 -0.32
N HIS A 133 17.41 10.88 0.40
CA HIS A 133 17.89 10.41 1.71
C HIS A 133 16.85 10.48 2.84
N MET A 134 15.81 11.31 2.68
CA MET A 134 14.73 11.52 3.64
C MET A 134 13.45 10.79 3.25
N ASN A 135 13.21 10.63 1.94
CA ASN A 135 12.00 10.07 1.36
C ASN A 135 12.34 8.88 0.46
N LEU A 136 12.05 7.67 0.95
CA LEU A 136 12.21 6.45 0.17
C LEU A 136 10.91 6.17 -0.60
N CYS A 137 10.99 6.07 -1.93
CA CYS A 137 9.87 5.71 -2.80
C CYS A 137 10.33 4.99 -4.06
N ILE A 138 9.38 4.32 -4.74
CA ILE A 138 9.64 3.48 -5.91
C ILE A 138 9.50 4.28 -7.20
N VAL A 139 10.58 4.35 -7.99
CA VAL A 139 10.69 5.22 -9.19
C VAL A 139 10.20 4.58 -10.50
N SER A 140 10.32 3.26 -10.67
CA SER A 140 9.81 2.50 -11.82
C SER A 140 10.15 1.02 -11.67
N ASN A 141 9.49 0.14 -12.41
CA ASN A 141 9.94 -1.24 -12.58
C ASN A 141 10.99 -1.34 -13.69
N LYS A 142 12.18 -1.86 -13.39
CA LYS A 142 13.24 -2.12 -14.39
C LYS A 142 12.98 -3.37 -15.25
N PHE A 143 12.02 -4.20 -14.86
CA PHE A 143 11.64 -5.43 -15.56
C PHE A 143 10.56 -5.22 -16.64
N CYS A 144 10.07 -3.99 -16.83
CA CYS A 144 9.23 -3.65 -17.98
C CYS A 144 10.09 -3.67 -19.25
N VAL A 145 10.23 -4.83 -19.86
CA VAL A 145 10.77 -4.98 -21.22
C VAL A 145 9.59 -4.84 -22.18
N VAL A 146 9.67 -3.86 -23.07
CA VAL A 146 8.69 -3.62 -24.17
C VAL A 146 8.84 -4.71 -25.22
#